data_AF-A0A2V7VEU9-F1
#
_entry.id   AF-A0A2V7VEU9-F1
#
_cell.length_a   1.000
_cell.length_b   1.000
_cell.length_c   1.000
_cell.angle_alpha   90.00
_cell.angle_beta   90.00
_cell.angle_gamma   90.00
#
_symmetry.space_group_name_H-M   'P 1'
#
loop_
_entity.id
_entity.type
_entity.pdbx_description
1 polymer ?
#
loop_
_entity_poly.entity_id
_entity_poly.type
_entity_poly.pdbx_seq_one_letter_code
_entity_poly.pdbx_strand_id
1 'polypeptide(L)'
;RPTPAGKISLYQLRILSNDSRVWVPQQNADGVGLRPVIGASDVRKIFNLLGDGNVEQPSNWKGRFKENSDKMRTGSLYEVAVVLKGLTYLSRKKALSFREKRMLERAKFLLVSEIAEVEDKPRTTIEEKVDKALAKTFGIGARPAQKPVGPRRTSDA
;
A
#
# COMPACT_ATOMS: atom_id res chain seq x y z
N ARG A 1 13.68 -32.69 28.70
CA ARG A 1 12.91 -31.98 29.76
C ARG A 1 11.45 -32.43 29.67
N PRO A 2 10.77 -32.66 30.79
CA PRO A 2 9.40 -33.14 30.79
C PRO A 2 8.46 -32.05 30.22
N THR A 3 7.58 -32.48 29.32
CA THR A 3 6.53 -31.67 28.67
C THR A 3 5.46 -31.33 29.72
N PRO A 4 5.11 -30.06 29.98
CA PRO A 4 3.90 -29.78 30.72
C PRO A 4 2.72 -30.18 29.83
N ALA A 5 1.85 -31.05 30.33
CA ALA A 5 0.53 -31.30 29.76
C ALA A 5 -0.34 -30.03 29.91
N GLY A 6 -0.04 -29.00 29.11
CA GLY A 6 -0.78 -27.76 29.02
C GLY A 6 -1.56 -27.74 27.71
N LYS A 7 -2.84 -27.33 27.75
CA LYS A 7 -3.62 -27.07 26.53
C LYS A 7 -2.93 -25.96 25.74
N ILE A 8 -2.55 -26.24 24.49
CA ILE A 8 -1.98 -25.26 23.56
C ILE A 8 -3.09 -24.79 22.63
N SER A 9 -3.45 -23.51 22.73
CA SER A 9 -4.35 -22.85 21.77
C SER A 9 -3.60 -22.52 20.48
N LEU A 10 -4.18 -22.90 19.34
CA LEU A 10 -3.61 -22.70 18.01
C LEU A 10 -4.58 -21.87 17.16
N TYR A 11 -4.06 -20.91 16.41
CA TYR A 11 -4.77 -20.33 15.27
C TYR A 11 -4.57 -21.21 14.05
N GLN A 12 -5.65 -21.58 13.38
CA GLN A 12 -5.60 -22.18 12.05
C GLN A 12 -5.80 -21.08 11.01
N LEU A 13 -4.74 -20.78 10.26
CA LEU A 13 -4.75 -19.75 9.22
C LEU A 13 -4.88 -20.42 7.84
N ARG A 14 -5.74 -19.86 7.00
CA ARG A 14 -5.86 -20.23 5.58
C ARG A 14 -5.25 -19.12 4.73
N ILE A 15 -4.22 -19.44 3.96
CA ILE A 15 -3.59 -18.50 3.04
C ILE A 15 -4.42 -18.46 1.76
N LEU A 16 -5.11 -17.35 1.52
CA LEU A 16 -6.05 -17.21 0.39
C LEU A 16 -5.38 -17.33 -0.99
N SER A 17 -4.07 -17.05 -1.11
CA SER A 17 -3.38 -17.06 -2.40
C SER A 17 -3.06 -18.46 -2.94
N ASN A 18 -2.96 -19.47 -2.08
CA ASN A 18 -2.53 -20.83 -2.46
C ASN A 18 -3.26 -21.94 -1.69
N ASP A 19 -4.35 -21.59 -1.01
CA ASP A 19 -5.19 -22.47 -0.18
C ASP A 19 -4.44 -23.27 0.91
N SER A 20 -3.22 -22.84 1.25
CA SER A 20 -2.41 -23.52 2.26
C SER A 20 -2.93 -23.23 3.67
N ARG A 21 -2.80 -24.22 4.56
CA ARG A 21 -3.20 -24.11 5.96
C ARG A 21 -1.97 -24.13 6.86
N VAL A 22 -1.90 -23.18 7.79
CA VAL A 22 -0.79 -23.04 8.73
C VAL A 22 -1.35 -22.94 10.14
N TRP A 23 -0.70 -23.61 11.10
CA TRP A 23 -1.04 -23.54 12.51
C TRP A 23 -0.03 -22.65 13.24
N VAL A 24 -0.53 -21.68 13.99
CA VAL A 24 0.29 -20.76 14.78
C VAL A 24 -0.11 -20.87 16.25
N PRO A 25 0.82 -21.23 17.17
CA PRO A 25 0.56 -21.13 18.60
C PRO A 25 0.15 -19.72 18.97
N GLN A 26 -0.95 -19.57 19.72
CA GLN A 26 -1.47 -18.25 20.09
C GLN A 26 -0.44 -17.41 20.84
N GLN A 27 0.41 -18.05 21.65
CA GLN A 27 1.53 -17.43 22.36
C GLN A 27 2.59 -16.81 21.44
N ASN A 28 2.67 -17.27 20.19
CA ASN A 28 3.64 -16.82 19.19
C ASN A 28 3.02 -15.87 18.16
N ALA A 29 1.73 -15.54 18.26
CA ALA A 29 1.02 -14.73 17.28
C ALA A 29 1.70 -13.38 17.03
N ASP A 30 2.06 -12.66 18.10
CA ASP A 30 2.74 -11.36 18.00
C ASP A 30 4.17 -11.50 17.45
N GLY A 31 4.89 -12.55 17.86
CA GLY A 31 6.27 -12.81 17.44
C GLY A 31 6.41 -13.18 15.96
N VAL A 32 5.36 -13.76 15.36
CA VAL A 32 5.32 -14.03 13.91
C VAL A 32 4.64 -12.91 13.10
N GLY A 33 4.23 -11.83 13.76
CA GLY A 33 3.63 -10.66 13.12
C GLY A 33 2.17 -10.85 12.69
N LEU A 34 1.41 -11.73 13.33
CA LEU A 34 -0.05 -11.75 13.14
C LEU A 34 -0.62 -10.46 13.70
N ARG A 35 -1.42 -9.77 12.89
CA ARG A 35 -2.18 -8.60 13.33
C ARG A 35 -3.66 -8.77 13.04
N PRO A 36 -4.54 -8.16 13.85
CA PRO A 36 -5.95 -8.07 13.51
C PRO A 36 -6.12 -7.25 12.22
N VAL A 37 -7.19 -7.59 11.50
CA VAL A 37 -7.67 -6.83 10.35
C VAL A 37 -8.18 -5.46 10.85
N ILE A 38 -8.01 -4.42 10.05
CA ILE A 38 -8.51 -3.08 10.39
C ILE A 38 -10.04 -3.04 10.55
N GLY A 39 -10.54 -2.07 11.32
CA GLY A 39 -11.99 -1.87 11.48
C GLY A 39 -12.63 -1.07 10.35
N ALA A 40 -13.96 -1.11 10.27
CA ALA A 40 -14.72 -0.33 9.29
C ALA A 40 -14.52 1.20 9.42
N SER A 41 -14.20 1.70 10.61
CA SER A 41 -13.85 3.11 10.85
C SER A 41 -12.51 3.49 10.19
N ASP A 42 -11.54 2.60 10.23
CA ASP A 42 -10.23 2.79 9.61
C ASP A 42 -10.34 2.74 8.09
N VAL A 43 -11.17 1.85 7.55
CA VAL A 43 -11.48 1.82 6.11
C VAL A 43 -11.98 3.19 5.62
N ARG A 44 -12.89 3.84 6.37
CA ARG A 44 -13.37 5.19 6.04
C ARG A 44 -12.24 6.22 6.05
N LYS A 45 -11.37 6.19 7.06
CA LYS A 45 -10.21 7.09 7.15
C LYS A 45 -9.26 6.88 5.98
N ILE A 46 -9.04 5.63 5.55
CA ILE A 46 -8.20 5.31 4.39
C ILE A 46 -8.82 5.84 3.10
N PHE A 47 -10.12 5.68 2.88
CA PHE A 47 -10.77 6.26 1.69
C PHE A 47 -10.71 7.79 1.70
N ASN A 48 -10.84 8.43 2.86
CA ASN A 48 -10.64 9.87 3.00
C ASN A 48 -9.20 10.25 2.65
N LEU A 49 -8.20 9.55 3.20
CA LEU A 49 -6.79 9.76 2.87
C LEU A 49 -6.51 9.56 1.38
N LEU A 50 -7.15 8.59 0.71
CA LEU A 50 -6.98 8.38 -0.72
C LEU A 50 -7.64 9.48 -1.56
N GLY A 51 -8.63 10.19 -1.01
CA GLY A 51 -9.49 11.17 -1.68
C GLY A 51 -9.32 12.65 -1.27
N ASP A 52 -8.42 12.96 -0.33
CA ASP A 52 -8.30 14.30 0.28
C ASP A 52 -7.61 15.38 -0.61
N GLY A 53 -7.15 15.03 -1.82
CA GLY A 53 -6.45 15.97 -2.72
C GLY A 53 -4.98 16.24 -2.40
N ASN A 54 -4.47 15.87 -1.22
CA ASN A 54 -3.10 16.16 -0.78
C ASN A 54 -2.15 15.01 -1.06
N VAL A 55 -1.13 15.24 -1.89
CA VAL A 55 -0.10 14.23 -2.15
C VAL A 55 1.19 14.62 -1.45
N GLU A 56 1.46 13.99 -0.32
CA GLU A 56 2.77 14.07 0.31
C GLU A 56 3.79 13.27 -0.51
N GLN A 57 4.65 14.01 -1.23
CA GLN A 57 5.81 13.43 -1.91
C GLN A 57 7.08 14.00 -1.29
N PRO A 58 8.02 13.14 -0.87
CA PRO A 58 9.34 13.60 -0.47
C PRO A 58 9.98 14.40 -1.61
N SER A 59 10.48 15.59 -1.29
CA SER A 59 11.16 16.48 -2.25
C SER A 59 12.39 15.81 -2.88
N ASN A 60 13.02 14.88 -2.17
CA ASN A 60 14.27 14.24 -2.59
C ASN A 60 14.03 12.88 -3.25
N TRP A 61 14.01 12.86 -4.58
CA TRP A 61 13.71 11.67 -5.39
C TRP A 61 14.64 10.46 -5.13
N LYS A 62 15.89 10.69 -4.69
CA LYS A 62 16.87 9.62 -4.36
C LYS A 62 16.48 8.82 -3.12
N GLY A 63 15.81 9.42 -2.14
CA GLY A 63 15.40 8.74 -0.90
C GLY A 63 14.02 8.06 -0.98
N ARG A 64 13.20 8.44 -1.97
CA ARG A 64 11.78 8.10 -2.04
C ARG A 64 11.51 6.60 -2.09
N PHE A 65 12.29 5.84 -2.86
CA PHE A 65 12.09 4.40 -2.94
C PHE A 65 12.37 3.72 -1.60
N LYS A 66 13.43 4.14 -0.89
CA LYS A 66 13.78 3.59 0.42
C LYS A 66 12.68 3.89 1.44
N GLU A 67 12.21 5.13 1.49
CA GLU A 67 11.11 5.52 2.38
C GLU A 67 9.82 4.75 2.09
N ASN A 68 9.44 4.60 0.82
CA ASN A 68 8.29 3.80 0.44
C ASN A 68 8.48 2.31 0.79
N SER A 69 9.70 1.77 0.63
CA SER A 69 10.02 0.42 1.06
C SER A 69 9.90 0.22 2.56
N ASP A 70 10.35 1.20 3.35
CA ASP A 70 10.21 1.16 4.81
C ASP A 70 8.74 1.22 5.22
N LYS A 71 7.95 2.12 4.62
CA LYS A 71 6.48 2.19 4.79
C LYS A 71 5.76 0.89 4.43
N MET A 72 6.20 0.22 3.37
CA MET A 72 5.64 -1.09 2.98
C MET A 72 6.00 -2.22 3.95
N ARG A 73 7.05 -2.05 4.77
CA ARG A 73 7.55 -3.06 5.72
C ARG A 73 6.92 -2.96 7.10
N THR A 74 6.36 -1.81 7.48
CA THR A 74 5.67 -1.64 8.77
C THR A 74 4.39 -2.48 8.88
N GLY A 75 3.78 -2.84 7.76
CA GLY A 75 2.52 -3.59 7.72
C GLY A 75 1.29 -2.74 8.05
N SER A 76 1.44 -1.43 8.24
CA SER A 76 0.34 -0.49 8.46
C SER A 76 -0.37 -0.17 7.16
N LEU A 77 -1.70 -0.40 7.12
CA LEU A 77 -2.47 -0.13 5.91
C LEU A 77 -2.52 1.36 5.55
N TYR A 78 -2.39 2.24 6.54
CA TYR A 78 -2.29 3.69 6.34
C TYR A 78 -1.03 4.06 5.56
N GLU A 79 0.11 3.47 5.92
CA GLU A 79 1.37 3.74 5.23
C GLU A 79 1.36 3.15 3.82
N VAL A 80 0.77 1.96 3.65
CA VAL A 80 0.54 1.36 2.32
C VAL A 80 -0.35 2.27 1.46
N ALA A 81 -1.38 2.91 2.04
CA ALA A 81 -2.24 3.86 1.35
C ALA A 81 -1.47 5.11 0.88
N VAL A 82 -0.57 5.65 1.73
CA VAL A 82 0.32 6.77 1.36
C VAL A 82 1.22 6.37 0.18
N VAL A 83 1.82 5.18 0.22
CA VAL A 83 2.67 4.68 -0.86
C VAL A 83 1.88 4.50 -2.16
N LEU A 84 0.69 3.87 -2.08
CA LEU A 84 -0.22 3.69 -3.22
C LEU A 84 -0.57 5.04 -3.87
N LYS A 85 -0.96 6.02 -3.06
CA LYS A 85 -1.31 7.37 -3.51
C LYS A 85 -0.13 8.09 -4.16
N GLY A 86 1.03 8.08 -3.52
CA GLY A 86 2.26 8.71 -4.04
C GLY A 86 2.78 8.06 -5.33
N LEU A 87 2.72 6.73 -5.44
CA LEU A 87 3.11 6.03 -6.66
C LEU A 87 2.11 6.27 -7.80
N THR A 88 0.81 6.31 -7.50
CA THR A 88 -0.24 6.64 -8.49
C THR A 88 -0.13 8.08 -8.99
N TYR A 89 0.20 9.03 -8.11
CA TYR A 89 0.47 10.40 -8.53
C TYR A 89 1.69 10.47 -9.45
N LEU A 90 2.75 9.74 -9.09
CA LEU A 90 3.98 9.76 -9.87
C LEU A 90 3.78 9.11 -11.24
N SER A 91 3.03 8.01 -11.34
CA SER A 91 2.77 7.33 -12.61
C SER A 91 2.04 8.22 -13.62
N ARG A 92 1.25 9.18 -13.15
CA ARG A 92 0.61 10.21 -13.99
C ARG A 92 1.58 11.28 -14.49
N LYS A 93 2.67 11.53 -13.75
CA LYS A 93 3.69 12.54 -14.11
C LYS A 93 4.81 11.97 -14.98
N LYS A 94 5.23 10.73 -14.71
CA LYS A 94 6.33 10.06 -15.41
C LYS A 94 6.13 8.55 -15.41
N ALA A 95 6.81 7.88 -16.34
CA ALA A 95 6.91 6.43 -16.30
C ALA A 95 7.59 5.96 -15.01
N LEU A 96 7.00 4.98 -14.34
CA LEU A 96 7.58 4.33 -13.16
C LEU A 96 8.68 3.36 -13.58
N SER A 97 9.71 3.23 -12.76
CA SER A 97 10.66 2.11 -12.89
C SER A 97 9.97 0.77 -12.61
N PHE A 98 10.55 -0.33 -13.07
CA PHE A 98 10.03 -1.68 -12.80
C PHE A 98 9.79 -1.95 -11.31
N ARG A 99 10.74 -1.51 -10.45
CA ARG A 99 10.63 -1.68 -8.99
C ARG A 99 9.48 -0.86 -8.40
N GLU A 100 9.29 0.37 -8.87
CA GLU A 100 8.18 1.22 -8.42
C GLU A 100 6.83 0.71 -8.92
N LYS A 101 6.75 0.21 -10.15
CA LYS A 101 5.54 -0.40 -10.70
C LYS A 101 5.14 -1.64 -9.88
N ARG A 102 6.09 -2.52 -9.59
CA ARG A 102 5.84 -3.71 -8.74
C ARG A 102 5.44 -3.33 -7.31
N MET A 103 6.01 -2.27 -6.77
CA MET A 103 5.61 -1.75 -5.45
C MET A 103 4.19 -1.19 -5.46
N LEU A 104 3.82 -0.46 -6.51
CA LEU A 104 2.46 0.07 -6.71
C LEU A 104 1.44 -1.06 -6.77
N GLU A 105 1.70 -2.09 -7.59
CA GLU A 105 0.85 -3.28 -7.71
C GLU A 105 0.69 -4.01 -6.37
N ARG A 106 1.80 -4.19 -5.63
CA ARG A 106 1.77 -4.81 -4.29
C ARG A 106 0.98 -3.96 -3.29
N ALA A 107 1.16 -2.64 -3.29
CA ALA A 107 0.42 -1.73 -2.40
C ALA A 107 -1.09 -1.77 -2.68
N LYS A 108 -1.48 -1.74 -3.97
CA LYS A 108 -2.88 -1.89 -4.39
C LYS A 108 -3.45 -3.23 -3.94
N PHE A 109 -2.72 -4.33 -4.19
CA PHE A 109 -3.16 -5.66 -3.77
C PHE A 109 -3.41 -5.76 -2.27
N LEU A 110 -2.47 -5.31 -1.43
CA LEU A 110 -2.61 -5.38 0.03
C LEU A 110 -3.82 -4.58 0.52
N LEU A 111 -3.96 -3.34 0.05
CA LEU A 111 -5.02 -2.44 0.46
C LEU A 111 -6.41 -2.94 0.04
N VAL A 112 -6.53 -3.38 -1.21
CA VAL A 112 -7.77 -3.96 -1.75
C VAL A 112 -8.13 -5.24 -1.03
N SER A 113 -7.17 -6.15 -0.85
CA SER A 113 -7.41 -7.44 -0.20
C SER A 113 -7.99 -7.24 1.19
N GLU A 114 -7.38 -6.35 1.97
CA GLU A 114 -7.80 -6.15 3.36
C GLU A 114 -9.16 -5.46 3.46
N ILE A 115 -9.41 -4.41 2.66
CA ILE A 115 -10.71 -3.73 2.65
C ILE A 115 -11.82 -4.68 2.15
N ALA A 116 -11.52 -5.57 1.20
CA ALA A 116 -12.47 -6.56 0.69
C ALA A 116 -12.94 -7.52 1.79
N GLU A 117 -12.02 -7.99 2.65
CA GLU A 117 -12.36 -8.83 3.80
C GLU A 117 -13.15 -8.07 4.88
N VAL A 118 -12.87 -6.77 5.09
CA VAL A 118 -13.59 -5.96 6.10
C VAL A 118 -15.00 -5.60 5.65
N GLU A 119 -15.19 -5.27 4.37
CA GLU A 119 -16.49 -4.89 3.82
C GLU A 119 -17.33 -6.09 3.34
N ASP A 120 -16.78 -7.31 3.38
CA ASP A 120 -17.36 -8.54 2.82
C ASP A 120 -17.82 -8.35 1.36
N LYS A 121 -16.91 -7.85 0.53
CA LYS A 121 -17.19 -7.50 -0.88
C LYS A 121 -16.14 -8.07 -1.82
N PRO A 122 -16.51 -8.35 -3.08
CA PRO A 122 -15.54 -8.81 -4.06
C PRO A 122 -14.46 -7.74 -4.30
N ARG A 123 -13.23 -8.21 -4.48
CA ARG A 123 -12.04 -7.37 -4.68
C ARG A 123 -12.21 -6.38 -5.83
N THR A 124 -12.86 -6.80 -6.92
CA THR A 124 -13.16 -5.95 -8.09
C THR A 124 -13.95 -4.70 -7.72
N THR A 125 -14.98 -4.83 -6.88
CA THR A 125 -15.77 -3.68 -6.41
C THR A 125 -14.93 -2.74 -5.53
N ILE A 126 -14.05 -3.29 -4.69
CA ILE A 126 -13.16 -2.47 -3.86
C ILE A 126 -12.09 -1.77 -4.71
N GLU A 127 -11.53 -2.44 -5.72
CA GLU A 127 -10.60 -1.84 -6.68
C GLU A 127 -11.21 -0.62 -7.35
N GLU A 128 -12.44 -0.73 -7.85
CA GLU A 128 -13.14 0.40 -8.45
C GLU A 128 -13.34 1.56 -7.47
N LYS A 129 -13.67 1.27 -6.20
CA LYS A 129 -13.82 2.31 -5.17
C LYS A 129 -12.48 3.01 -4.88
N VAL A 130 -11.40 2.24 -4.77
CA VAL A 130 -10.04 2.76 -4.56
C VAL A 130 -9.61 3.63 -5.73
N ASP A 131 -9.83 3.16 -6.97
CA ASP A 131 -9.50 3.91 -8.18
C ASP A 131 -10.33 5.19 -8.30
N LYS A 132 -11.62 5.16 -7.93
CA LYS A 132 -12.49 6.35 -7.83
C LYS A 132 -11.99 7.33 -6.77
N ALA A 133 -11.59 6.86 -5.58
CA ALA A 133 -11.07 7.71 -4.52
C ALA A 133 -9.75 8.39 -4.95
N LEU A 134 -8.84 7.63 -5.54
CA LEU A 134 -7.61 8.17 -6.13
C LEU A 134 -7.92 9.18 -7.24
N ALA A 135 -8.87 8.88 -8.13
CA ALA A 135 -9.26 9.81 -9.18
C ALA A 135 -9.81 11.13 -8.63
N LYS A 136 -10.55 11.12 -7.52
CA LYS A 136 -11.02 12.35 -6.84
C LYS A 136 -9.86 13.23 -6.37
N THR A 137 -8.80 12.63 -5.82
CA THR A 137 -7.57 13.36 -5.46
C THR A 137 -6.89 14.01 -6.67
N PHE A 138 -7.10 13.47 -7.87
CA PHE A 138 -6.37 13.86 -9.08
C PHE A 138 -7.23 14.51 -10.19
N GLY A 139 -8.53 14.76 -9.97
CA GLY A 139 -9.44 15.42 -10.93
C GLY A 139 -9.99 16.73 -10.35
N ILE A 140 -10.06 17.86 -11.04
CA ILE A 140 -10.00 18.17 -12.48
C ILE A 140 -8.94 19.29 -12.70
N GLY A 141 -8.04 19.14 -13.67
CA GLY A 141 -7.37 20.31 -14.27
C GLY A 141 -5.91 20.64 -13.89
N ALA A 142 -5.06 19.69 -13.51
CA ALA A 142 -3.61 19.98 -13.42
C ALA A 142 -2.77 18.94 -14.17
N ARG A 143 -2.71 19.09 -15.50
CA ARG A 143 -1.50 18.70 -16.24
C ARG A 143 -0.37 19.56 -15.66
N PRO A 144 0.67 19.01 -14.99
CA PRO A 144 1.78 19.84 -14.56
C PRO A 144 2.46 20.40 -15.81
N ALA A 145 2.52 21.72 -15.94
CA ALA A 145 3.27 22.38 -17.00
C ALA A 145 4.70 21.83 -17.01
N GLN A 146 5.07 21.17 -18.11
CA GLN A 146 6.47 20.89 -18.38
C GLN A 146 7.14 22.25 -18.56
N LYS A 147 7.90 22.72 -17.56
CA LYS A 147 8.83 23.83 -17.80
C LYS A 147 9.82 23.31 -18.85
N PRO A 148 10.01 24.02 -19.99
CA PRO A 148 10.95 23.59 -21.01
C PRO A 148 12.32 23.48 -20.37
N VAL A 149 12.96 22.32 -20.57
CA VAL A 149 14.37 22.11 -20.26
C VAL A 149 15.14 23.14 -21.07
N GLY A 150 15.72 24.13 -20.39
CA GLY A 150 16.57 25.15 -21.01
C GLY A 150 17.71 24.49 -21.78
N PRO A 151 18.23 25.15 -22.84
CA PRO A 151 19.18 24.53 -23.75
C PRO A 151 20.44 24.11 -23.00
N ARG A 152 20.89 22.88 -23.27
CA ARG A 152 22.22 22.39 -22.84
C ARG A 152 23.26 23.33 -23.44
N ARG A 153 24.04 23.99 -22.58
CA ARG A 153 25.28 24.64 -23.01
C ARG A 153 26.23 23.55 -23.49
N THR A 154 26.47 23.51 -24.79
CA THR A 154 27.69 22.94 -25.37
C THR A 154 28.78 23.99 -25.16
N SER A 155 29.77 23.67 -24.35
CA SER A 155 31.02 24.41 -24.29
C SER A 155 32.09 23.55 -24.95
N ASP A 156 32.33 23.82 -26.24
CA ASP A 156 33.59 23.55 -26.91
C ASP A 156 34.40 24.85 -26.87
N ALA A 157 35.56 24.81 -26.21
CA ALA A 157 36.73 25.65 -26.43
C ALA A 157 37.90 25.03 -25.66
#